data_AF-A0A434IIM3-F1
#
_entry.id   AF-A0A434IIM3-F1
#
_cell.length_a   1.000
_cell.length_b   1.000
_cell.length_c   1.000
_cell.angle_alpha   90.00
_cell.angle_beta   90.00
_cell.angle_gamma   90.00
#
_symmetry.space_group_name_H-M   'P 1'
#
loop_
_entity.id
_entity.type
_entity.pdbx_description
1 polymer ?
#
loop_
_entity_poly.entity_id
_entity_poly.type
_entity_poly.pdbx_seq_one_letter_code
_entity_poly.pdbx_strand_id
1 'polypeptide(L)'
;SWGLWTGSVWSEHSEGTNGIGTCLVEQRALTIHRDQHFFTRNTLLSCTTAPVYDHLGNLVAALDVSSCRADLTDGFVNLIAMAVNEAARRIEADSFRMAFPKARILLAPVADRSTGALVAVDADDLVVGATRAARLTLGITQDCLAKPLPAADLLGDAPAASEDLTEAERSAVQRALARSEGNVSAAAQNLGISRATLHRKLARFSIRRPH
;
A
#
# COMPACT_ATOMS: atom_id res chain seq x y z
N SER A 1 11.49 23.48 29.85
CA SER A 1 11.55 23.25 28.39
C SER A 1 10.88 21.91 28.10
N TRP A 2 10.12 21.78 27.01
CA TRP A 2 9.24 20.61 26.75
C TRP A 2 9.93 19.37 26.17
N GLY A 3 11.25 19.34 25.97
CA GLY A 3 11.92 18.16 25.39
C GLY A 3 11.78 18.03 23.87
N LEU A 4 11.16 18.99 23.17
CA LEU A 4 10.90 18.93 21.72
C LEU A 4 12.09 19.46 20.89
N TRP A 5 13.22 18.76 20.97
CA TRP A 5 14.40 19.01 20.13
C TRP A 5 15.02 17.67 19.68
N THR A 6 15.81 17.73 18.62
CA THR A 6 16.48 16.54 18.07
C THR A 6 17.37 15.86 19.12
N GLY A 7 17.22 14.55 19.25
CA GLY A 7 18.01 13.72 20.19
C GLY A 7 17.35 13.49 21.55
N SER A 8 16.20 14.10 21.84
CA SER A 8 15.44 13.80 23.06
C SER A 8 14.89 12.38 23.09
N VAL A 9 14.88 11.77 24.29
CA VAL A 9 14.35 10.42 24.51
C VAL A 9 12.94 10.52 25.08
N TRP A 10 11.95 10.09 24.30
CA TRP A 10 10.53 10.10 24.66
C TRP A 10 9.95 8.70 24.94
N SER A 11 10.83 7.74 25.23
CA SER A 11 10.38 6.40 25.61
C SER A 11 9.49 6.47 26.84
N GLU A 12 8.50 5.58 26.94
CA GLU A 12 7.62 5.53 28.11
C GLU A 12 8.40 5.27 29.42
N HIS A 13 9.52 4.54 29.34
CA HIS A 13 10.44 4.36 30.47
C HIS A 13 11.06 5.69 30.94
N SER A 14 11.33 6.62 30.04
CA SER A 14 11.98 7.90 30.34
C SER A 14 10.99 9.02 30.68
N GLU A 15 9.85 9.08 29.99
CA GLU A 15 8.90 10.20 30.06
C GLU A 15 7.54 9.81 30.69
N GLY A 16 7.36 8.55 31.10
CA GLY A 16 6.07 8.01 31.49
C GLY A 16 5.07 8.04 30.33
N THR A 17 3.78 7.94 30.63
CA THR A 17 2.71 8.05 29.61
C THR A 17 2.83 9.36 28.83
N ASN A 18 3.03 9.23 27.52
CA ASN A 18 3.21 10.33 26.57
C ASN A 18 2.84 9.89 25.15
N GLY A 19 2.57 10.83 24.24
CA GLY A 19 2.14 10.48 22.88
C GLY A 19 3.07 9.54 22.13
N ILE A 20 4.37 9.85 22.11
CA ILE A 20 5.38 9.13 21.32
C ILE A 20 5.65 7.75 21.90
N GLY A 21 6.03 7.68 23.18
CA GLY A 21 6.40 6.44 23.86
C GLY A 21 5.24 5.46 23.93
N THR A 22 4.06 5.94 24.34
CA THR A 22 2.86 5.09 24.46
C THR A 22 2.39 4.61 23.09
N CYS A 23 2.47 5.42 22.03
CA CYS A 23 2.16 4.98 20.66
C CYS A 23 3.05 3.81 20.21
N LEU A 24 4.35 3.90 20.49
CA LEU A 24 5.30 2.84 20.13
C LEU A 24 5.06 1.54 20.91
N VAL A 25 4.68 1.63 22.19
CA VAL A 25 4.34 0.48 23.03
C VAL A 25 3.03 -0.17 22.59
N GLU A 26 1.99 0.63 22.38
CA GLU A 26 0.64 0.16 22.04
C GLU A 26 0.48 -0.22 20.56
N GLN A 27 1.42 0.21 19.70
CA GLN A 27 1.38 0.01 18.25
C GLN A 27 0.08 0.48 17.57
N ARG A 28 -0.50 1.56 18.08
CA ARG A 28 -1.74 2.14 17.56
C ARG A 28 -1.70 3.66 17.59
N ALA A 29 -2.43 4.27 16.67
CA ALA A 29 -2.64 5.71 16.73
C ALA A 29 -3.42 6.08 17.99
N LEU A 30 -3.01 7.17 18.64
CA LEU A 30 -3.60 7.64 19.89
C LEU A 30 -3.40 9.14 20.07
N THR A 31 -4.21 9.70 20.97
CA THR A 31 -4.02 11.04 21.49
C THR A 31 -3.83 10.96 23.00
N ILE A 32 -2.76 11.58 23.51
CA ILE A 32 -2.57 11.85 24.94
C ILE A 32 -2.88 13.33 25.17
N HIS A 33 -4.00 13.59 25.83
CA HIS A 33 -4.53 14.93 26.07
C HIS A 33 -4.17 15.42 27.47
N ARG A 34 -3.43 16.52 27.54
CA ARG A 34 -3.20 17.30 28.76
C ARG A 34 -2.75 16.45 29.96
N ASP A 35 -3.60 16.35 30.97
CA ASP A 35 -3.40 15.64 32.23
C ASP A 35 -3.28 14.12 32.08
N GLN A 36 -3.51 13.58 30.89
CA GLN A 36 -3.16 12.20 30.56
C GLN A 36 -1.64 11.98 30.43
N HIS A 37 -0.84 13.04 30.31
CA HIS A 37 0.62 12.93 30.41
C HIS A 37 1.03 12.62 31.85
N PHE A 38 1.95 11.68 32.02
CA PHE A 38 2.44 11.30 33.36
C PHE A 38 3.15 12.47 34.07
N PHE A 39 4.04 13.19 33.36
CA PHE A 39 4.76 14.32 33.94
C PHE A 39 4.00 15.65 33.79
N THR A 40 3.89 16.38 34.89
CA THR A 40 3.22 17.70 34.97
C THR A 40 3.81 18.74 34.01
N ARG A 41 5.11 18.64 33.65
CA ARG A 41 5.74 19.55 32.68
C ARG A 41 5.14 19.46 31.27
N ASN A 42 4.47 18.35 30.95
CA ASN A 42 3.89 18.05 29.64
C ASN A 42 2.37 18.19 29.62
N THR A 43 1.71 18.52 30.75
CA THR A 43 0.23 18.54 30.82
C THR A 43 -0.42 19.72 30.10
N LEU A 44 0.38 20.66 29.59
CA LEU A 44 -0.09 21.68 28.65
C LEU A 44 -0.14 21.19 27.20
N LEU A 45 0.39 20.00 26.92
CA LEU A 45 0.45 19.42 25.58
C LEU A 45 -0.73 18.48 25.34
N SER A 46 -1.19 18.48 24.10
CA SER A 46 -1.98 17.40 23.53
C SER A 46 -1.17 16.82 22.37
N CYS A 47 -0.78 15.56 22.51
CA CYS A 47 0.04 14.86 21.53
C CYS A 47 -0.84 13.88 20.77
N THR A 48 -0.86 13.99 19.46
CA THR A 48 -1.54 13.05 18.58
C THR A 48 -0.49 12.33 17.76
N THR A 49 -0.45 11.01 17.90
CA THR A 49 0.65 10.21 17.37
C THR A 49 0.11 9.03 16.57
N ALA A 50 0.76 8.70 15.46
CA ALA A 50 0.50 7.48 14.69
C ALA A 50 1.79 6.66 14.49
N PRO A 51 1.72 5.32 14.58
CA PRO A 51 2.85 4.46 14.26
C PRO A 51 3.12 4.46 12.75
N VAL A 52 4.37 4.21 12.37
CA VAL A 52 4.81 4.06 10.97
C VAL A 52 5.51 2.71 10.82
N TYR A 53 5.06 1.93 9.84
CA TYR A 53 5.58 0.59 9.55
C TYR A 53 6.41 0.55 8.26
N ASP A 54 7.42 -0.31 8.23
CA ASP A 54 8.20 -0.56 7.01
C ASP A 54 7.44 -1.45 6.01
N HIS A 55 8.09 -1.72 4.86
CA HIS A 55 7.54 -2.56 3.80
C HIS A 55 7.41 -4.05 4.17
N LEU A 56 8.00 -4.48 5.29
CA LEU A 56 7.85 -5.82 5.86
C LEU A 56 6.73 -5.87 6.92
N GLY A 57 6.21 -4.71 7.33
CA GLY A 57 5.16 -4.57 8.35
C GLY A 57 5.71 -4.43 9.78
N ASN A 58 7.02 -4.20 9.94
CA ASN A 58 7.64 -3.95 11.23
C ASN A 58 7.48 -2.48 11.64
N LEU A 59 7.29 -2.22 12.93
CA LEU A 59 7.23 -0.86 13.46
C LEU A 59 8.63 -0.23 13.38
N VAL A 60 8.74 0.93 12.72
CA VAL A 60 10.05 1.61 12.51
C VAL A 60 10.08 3.04 13.01
N ALA A 61 8.93 3.69 13.17
CA ALA A 61 8.86 5.05 13.70
C ALA A 61 7.47 5.37 14.28
N ALA A 62 7.35 6.57 14.84
CA ALA A 62 6.09 7.22 15.18
C ALA A 62 6.10 8.65 14.63
N LEU A 63 4.96 9.09 14.08
CA LEU A 63 4.72 10.46 13.66
C LEU A 63 3.87 11.16 14.72
N ASP A 64 4.41 12.22 15.33
CA ASP A 64 3.74 12.98 16.39
C ASP A 64 3.43 14.42 15.98
N VAL A 65 2.27 14.90 16.38
CA VAL A 65 1.93 16.33 16.41
C VAL A 65 1.57 16.71 17.84
N SER A 66 2.38 17.58 18.41
CA SER A 66 2.18 18.16 19.74
C SER A 66 1.61 19.58 19.65
N SER A 67 0.50 19.84 20.35
CA SER A 67 -0.14 21.15 20.43
C SER A 67 -0.27 21.64 21.87
N CYS A 68 0.09 22.90 22.12
CA CYS A 68 -0.07 23.57 23.42
C CYS A 68 -1.22 24.58 23.43
N ARG A 69 -2.13 24.51 22.45
CA ARG A 69 -3.21 25.47 22.27
C ARG A 69 -4.24 25.35 23.38
N ALA A 70 -4.55 26.47 24.04
CA ALA A 70 -5.58 26.51 25.06
C ALA A 70 -6.98 26.25 24.49
N ASP A 71 -7.23 26.66 23.23
CA ASP A 71 -8.48 26.55 22.48
C ASP A 71 -8.60 25.24 21.65
N LEU A 72 -7.79 24.22 21.97
CA LEU A 72 -7.86 22.94 21.27
C LEU A 72 -9.15 22.19 21.64
N THR A 73 -10.15 22.28 20.77
CA THR A 73 -11.42 21.54 20.88
C THR A 73 -11.27 20.11 20.38
N ASP A 74 -12.20 19.23 20.76
CA ASP A 74 -12.25 17.84 20.27
C ASP A 74 -12.34 17.76 18.74
N GLY A 75 -13.00 18.72 18.10
CA GLY A 75 -13.06 18.83 16.64
C GLY A 75 -11.67 19.03 16.01
N PHE A 76 -10.83 19.88 16.61
CA PHE A 76 -9.44 20.05 16.17
C PHE A 76 -8.60 18.81 16.45
N VAL A 77 -8.78 18.17 17.61
CA VAL A 77 -8.06 16.92 17.94
C VAL A 77 -8.36 15.84 16.90
N ASN A 78 -9.62 15.67 16.52
CA ASN A 78 -10.02 14.70 15.50
C ASN A 78 -9.43 15.03 14.13
N LEU A 79 -9.44 16.30 13.73
CA LEU A 79 -8.82 16.72 12.46
C LEU A 79 -7.32 16.46 12.44
N ILE A 80 -6.62 16.77 13.53
CA ILE A 80 -5.19 16.47 13.69
C ILE A 80 -4.97 14.96 13.62
N ALA A 81 -5.79 14.15 14.32
CA ALA A 81 -5.68 12.70 14.27
C ALA A 81 -5.86 12.15 12.86
N MET A 82 -6.85 12.62 12.11
CA MET A 82 -7.02 12.23 10.71
C MET A 82 -5.80 12.59 9.86
N ALA A 83 -5.27 13.81 10.01
CA ALA A 83 -4.11 14.29 9.27
C ALA A 83 -2.83 13.49 9.59
N VAL A 84 -2.58 13.20 10.88
CA VAL A 84 -1.41 12.42 11.33
C VAL A 84 -1.50 10.98 10.83
N ASN A 85 -2.67 10.34 10.92
CA ASN A 85 -2.87 8.99 10.39
C ASN A 85 -2.69 8.93 8.86
N GLU A 86 -3.20 9.92 8.15
CA GLU A 86 -3.04 9.99 6.69
C GLU A 86 -1.58 10.22 6.28
N ALA A 87 -0.87 11.11 6.98
CA ALA A 87 0.54 11.36 6.73
C ALA A 87 1.40 10.12 7.03
N ALA A 88 1.13 9.41 8.12
CA ALA A 88 1.80 8.15 8.44
C ALA A 88 1.60 7.12 7.32
N ARG A 89 0.36 6.90 6.85
CA ARG A 89 0.06 5.99 5.73
C ARG A 89 0.78 6.39 4.44
N ARG A 90 0.93 7.67 4.15
CA ARG A 90 1.69 8.15 2.97
C ARG A 90 3.16 7.81 3.06
N ILE A 91 3.77 8.00 4.23
CA ILE A 91 5.16 7.60 4.48
C ILE A 91 5.34 6.10 4.24
N GLU A 92 4.43 5.28 4.77
CA GLU A 92 4.45 3.82 4.55
C GLU A 92 4.31 3.46 3.07
N ALA A 93 3.38 4.11 2.36
CA ALA A 93 3.14 3.87 0.94
C ALA A 93 4.36 4.24 0.08
N ASP A 94 5.03 5.34 0.39
CA ASP A 94 6.24 5.77 -0.32
C ASP A 94 7.43 4.86 -0.01
N SER A 95 7.63 4.50 1.27
CA SER A 95 8.61 3.49 1.68
C SER A 95 8.38 2.16 0.98
N PHE A 96 7.13 1.73 0.85
CA PHE A 96 6.76 0.49 0.17
C PHE A 96 7.09 0.52 -1.33
N ARG A 97 6.79 1.62 -2.03
CA ARG A 97 7.15 1.82 -3.44
C ARG A 97 8.66 1.80 -3.66
N MET A 98 9.42 2.42 -2.75
CA MET A 98 10.89 2.41 -2.82
C MET A 98 11.47 1.01 -2.62
N ALA A 99 10.86 0.18 -1.78
CA ALA A 99 11.30 -1.20 -1.54
C ALA A 99 11.04 -2.14 -2.73
N PHE A 100 10.03 -1.85 -3.55
CA PHE A 100 9.63 -2.68 -4.70
C PHE A 100 9.61 -1.90 -6.02
N PRO A 101 10.76 -1.34 -6.47
CA PRO A 101 10.80 -0.39 -7.59
C PRO A 101 10.48 -1.01 -8.97
N LYS A 102 10.52 -2.35 -9.07
CA LYS A 102 10.20 -3.09 -10.30
C LYS A 102 8.81 -3.72 -10.28
N ALA A 103 8.14 -3.69 -9.12
CA ALA A 103 6.83 -4.31 -8.97
C ALA A 103 5.72 -3.35 -9.43
N ARG A 104 4.63 -3.92 -9.91
CA ARG A 104 3.35 -3.20 -10.01
C ARG A 104 2.77 -3.07 -8.63
N ILE A 105 2.36 -1.85 -8.26
CA ILE A 105 1.75 -1.58 -6.96
C ILE A 105 0.24 -1.47 -7.14
N LEU A 106 -0.49 -2.37 -6.49
CA LEU A 106 -1.95 -2.46 -6.55
C LEU A 106 -2.56 -2.04 -5.22
N LEU A 107 -3.73 -1.40 -5.30
CA LEU A 107 -4.57 -1.16 -4.12
C LEU A 107 -5.31 -2.46 -3.78
N ALA A 108 -5.20 -2.90 -2.54
CA ALA A 108 -5.98 -4.03 -2.04
C ALA A 108 -7.48 -3.67 -2.04
N PRO A 109 -8.38 -4.62 -2.38
CA PRO A 109 -9.82 -4.42 -2.41
C PRO A 109 -10.38 -4.46 -0.98
N VAL A 110 -10.11 -3.41 -0.21
CA VAL A 110 -10.55 -3.28 1.18
C VAL A 110 -11.83 -2.44 1.26
N ALA A 111 -12.77 -2.85 2.10
CA ALA A 111 -14.10 -2.22 2.24
C ALA A 111 -14.01 -0.74 2.64
N ASP A 112 -13.03 -0.42 3.48
CA ASP A 112 -12.60 0.94 3.74
C ASP A 112 -11.41 1.23 2.82
N ARG A 113 -11.62 2.03 1.76
CA ARG A 113 -10.60 2.41 0.76
C ARG A 113 -9.50 3.30 1.36
N SER A 114 -9.03 2.98 2.56
CA SER A 114 -7.92 3.65 3.19
C SER A 114 -6.71 3.60 2.26
N THR A 115 -6.10 4.75 2.05
CA THR A 115 -5.02 5.05 1.10
C THR A 115 -3.70 4.32 1.37
N GLY A 116 -3.69 3.27 2.20
CA GLY A 116 -2.49 2.57 2.66
C GLY A 116 -2.44 1.07 2.41
N ALA A 117 -3.53 0.42 1.99
CA ALA A 117 -3.52 -1.02 1.75
C ALA A 117 -2.98 -1.33 0.34
N LEU A 118 -1.66 -1.50 0.24
CA LEU A 118 -0.95 -1.77 -1.01
C LEU A 118 -0.35 -3.18 -1.06
N VAL A 119 -0.37 -3.76 -2.26
CA VAL A 119 0.25 -5.04 -2.63
C VAL A 119 1.23 -4.81 -3.76
N ALA A 120 2.43 -5.40 -3.67
CA ALA A 120 3.44 -5.40 -4.72
C ALA A 120 3.37 -6.72 -5.48
N VAL A 121 3.26 -6.64 -6.81
CA VAL A 121 3.15 -7.78 -7.73
C VAL A 121 4.28 -7.71 -8.75
N ASP A 122 4.99 -8.82 -8.96
CA ASP A 122 6.08 -8.91 -9.92
C ASP A 122 5.59 -9.09 -11.37
N ALA A 123 6.51 -9.42 -12.28
CA ALA A 123 6.21 -9.58 -13.71
C ALA A 123 5.45 -10.87 -14.04
N ASP A 124 5.46 -11.86 -13.13
CA ASP A 124 4.79 -13.15 -13.27
C ASP A 124 3.43 -13.16 -12.54
N ASP A 125 2.92 -11.96 -12.21
CA ASP A 125 1.70 -11.73 -11.44
C ASP A 125 1.70 -12.40 -10.04
N LEU A 126 2.89 -12.59 -9.45
CA LEU A 126 3.06 -13.10 -8.09
C LEU A 126 3.20 -11.94 -7.08
N VAL A 127 2.55 -12.11 -5.92
CA VAL A 127 2.64 -11.18 -4.80
C VAL A 127 4.01 -11.32 -4.13
N VAL A 128 4.79 -10.24 -4.17
CA VAL A 128 6.15 -10.17 -3.59
C VAL A 128 6.22 -9.30 -2.34
N GLY A 129 5.15 -8.57 -2.01
CA GLY A 129 5.08 -7.75 -0.82
C GLY A 129 3.69 -7.21 -0.54
N ALA A 130 3.45 -6.85 0.72
CA ALA A 130 2.23 -6.18 1.15
C ALA A 130 2.53 -5.25 2.33
N THR A 131 1.96 -4.05 2.31
CA THR A 131 1.93 -3.12 3.44
C THR A 131 1.24 -3.77 4.65
N ARG A 132 1.51 -3.28 5.88
CA ARG A 132 0.86 -3.80 7.09
C ARG A 132 -0.67 -3.77 6.98
N ALA A 133 -1.23 -2.68 6.46
CA ALA A 133 -2.67 -2.55 6.26
C ALA A 133 -3.21 -3.67 5.34
N ALA A 134 -2.58 -3.89 4.18
CA ALA A 134 -2.96 -4.98 3.28
C ALA A 134 -2.81 -6.36 3.93
N ARG A 135 -1.74 -6.59 4.71
CA ARG A 135 -1.53 -7.85 5.44
C ARG A 135 -2.65 -8.14 6.43
N LEU A 136 -3.05 -7.14 7.22
CA LEU A 136 -4.11 -7.30 8.21
C LEU A 136 -5.46 -7.56 7.55
N THR A 137 -5.80 -6.85 6.48
CA THR A 137 -7.13 -7.00 5.85
C THR A 137 -7.24 -8.25 4.99
N LEU A 138 -6.17 -8.66 4.31
CA LEU A 138 -6.18 -9.82 3.40
C LEU A 138 -5.64 -11.10 4.05
N GLY A 139 -5.25 -11.05 5.33
CA GLY A 139 -4.67 -12.20 6.03
C GLY A 139 -3.31 -12.65 5.49
N ILE A 140 -2.54 -11.75 4.87
CA ILE A 140 -1.23 -12.09 4.30
C ILE A 140 -0.20 -12.17 5.43
N THR A 141 0.21 -13.38 5.74
CA THR A 141 1.31 -13.65 6.69
C THR A 141 2.66 -13.67 5.98
N GLN A 142 3.75 -13.67 6.75
CA GLN A 142 5.07 -13.84 6.17
C GLN A 142 5.23 -15.21 5.48
N ASP A 143 4.57 -16.26 6.00
CA ASP A 143 4.58 -17.59 5.40
C ASP A 143 3.83 -17.63 4.07
N CYS A 144 2.79 -16.81 3.91
CA CYS A 144 2.10 -16.63 2.62
C CYS A 144 3.07 -16.08 1.57
N LEU A 145 3.87 -15.06 1.92
CA LEU A 145 4.84 -14.44 1.01
C LEU A 145 6.09 -15.28 0.77
N ALA A 146 6.36 -16.29 1.62
CA ALA A 146 7.44 -17.24 1.40
C ALA A 146 7.12 -18.28 0.32
N LYS A 147 5.87 -18.35 -0.13
CA LYS A 147 5.39 -19.25 -1.20
C LYS A 147 4.91 -18.41 -2.39
N PRO A 148 4.95 -18.94 -3.62
CA PRO A 148 4.33 -18.27 -4.76
C PRO A 148 2.84 -18.03 -4.47
N LEU A 149 2.44 -16.76 -4.44
CA LEU A 149 1.07 -16.33 -4.18
C LEU A 149 0.57 -15.53 -5.40
N PRO A 150 -0.27 -16.11 -6.26
CA PRO A 150 -0.85 -15.40 -7.40
C PRO A 150 -1.69 -14.20 -6.94
N ALA A 151 -1.54 -13.05 -7.60
CA ALA A 151 -2.31 -11.86 -7.27
C ALA A 151 -3.83 -12.05 -7.50
N ALA A 152 -4.22 -12.85 -8.48
CA ALA A 152 -5.64 -13.13 -8.78
C ALA A 152 -6.36 -13.83 -7.62
N ASP A 153 -5.69 -14.78 -6.96
CA ASP A 153 -6.21 -15.52 -5.80
C ASP A 153 -6.49 -14.58 -4.61
N LEU A 154 -5.68 -13.53 -4.49
CA LEU A 154 -5.74 -12.55 -3.40
C LEU A 154 -6.77 -11.44 -3.66
N LEU A 155 -6.92 -11.02 -4.92
CA LEU A 155 -7.74 -9.88 -5.31
C LEU A 155 -9.17 -10.25 -5.72
N GLY A 156 -9.50 -11.55 -5.72
CA GLY A 156 -10.86 -12.05 -5.97
C GLY A 156 -11.25 -12.11 -7.45
N ASP A 157 -10.25 -12.15 -8.33
CA ASP A 157 -10.41 -11.97 -9.78
C ASP A 157 -9.88 -13.20 -10.53
N ALA A 158 -10.16 -14.41 -10.03
CA ALA A 158 -9.71 -15.65 -10.65
C ALA A 158 -10.82 -16.27 -11.53
N PRO A 159 -10.83 -16.01 -12.85
CA PRO A 159 -11.47 -16.92 -13.82
C PRO A 159 -10.83 -18.31 -13.75
N ALA A 160 -11.50 -19.30 -14.34
CA ALA A 160 -10.89 -20.61 -14.52
C ALA A 160 -9.61 -20.48 -15.37
N ALA A 161 -8.49 -21.07 -14.93
CA ALA A 161 -7.16 -20.92 -15.54
C ALA A 161 -7.09 -21.13 -17.08
N SER A 162 -8.03 -21.86 -17.68
CA SER A 162 -8.15 -22.03 -19.14
C SER A 162 -8.73 -20.82 -19.88
N GLU A 163 -9.61 -20.06 -19.22
CA GLU A 163 -10.17 -18.80 -19.72
C GLU A 163 -9.10 -17.70 -19.69
N ASP A 164 -8.28 -17.64 -18.63
CA ASP A 164 -7.17 -16.70 -18.50
C ASP A 164 -6.15 -16.80 -19.64
N LEU A 165 -5.71 -18.01 -19.99
CA LEU A 165 -4.73 -18.16 -21.06
C LEU A 165 -5.32 -17.74 -22.43
N THR A 166 -6.58 -18.07 -22.67
CA THR A 166 -7.26 -17.73 -23.93
C THR A 166 -7.48 -16.22 -24.04
N GLU A 167 -7.90 -15.57 -22.95
CA GLU A 167 -8.12 -14.12 -22.91
C GLU A 167 -6.80 -13.33 -22.91
N ALA A 168 -5.74 -13.86 -22.27
CA ALA A 168 -4.40 -13.30 -22.33
C ALA A 168 -3.83 -13.38 -23.76
N GLU A 169 -3.98 -14.52 -24.45
CA GLU A 169 -3.59 -14.65 -25.85
C GLU A 169 -4.36 -13.67 -26.75
N ARG A 170 -5.67 -13.52 -26.53
CA ARG A 170 -6.52 -12.57 -27.26
C ARG A 170 -6.08 -11.13 -27.04
N SER A 171 -5.86 -10.75 -25.79
CA SER A 171 -5.41 -9.41 -25.39
C SER A 171 -4.03 -9.08 -25.97
N ALA A 172 -3.10 -10.05 -26.00
CA ALA A 172 -1.79 -9.88 -26.62
C ALA A 172 -1.91 -9.60 -28.13
N VAL A 173 -2.79 -10.34 -28.83
CA VAL A 173 -3.07 -10.13 -30.26
C VAL A 173 -3.70 -8.76 -30.50
N GLN A 174 -4.68 -8.34 -29.70
CA GLN A 174 -5.30 -7.02 -29.82
C GLN A 174 -4.29 -5.87 -29.60
N ARG A 175 -3.45 -5.94 -28.56
CA ARG A 175 -2.42 -4.92 -28.29
C ARG A 175 -1.40 -4.82 -29.42
N ALA A 176 -0.96 -5.96 -29.97
CA ALA A 176 -0.03 -5.97 -31.09
C ALA A 176 -0.63 -5.35 -32.36
N LEU A 177 -1.91 -5.62 -32.66
CA LEU A 177 -2.62 -4.99 -33.77
C LEU A 177 -2.79 -3.49 -33.57
N ALA A 178 -3.18 -3.06 -32.35
CA ALA A 178 -3.36 -1.64 -32.04
C ALA A 178 -2.04 -0.85 -32.21
N ARG A 179 -0.92 -1.38 -31.70
CA ARG A 179 0.42 -0.77 -31.87
C ARG A 179 0.92 -0.75 -33.31
N SER A 180 0.36 -1.62 -34.15
CA SER A 180 0.74 -1.73 -35.56
C SER A 180 -0.29 -1.09 -36.48
N GLU A 181 -1.24 -0.32 -35.95
CA GLU A 181 -2.33 0.33 -36.71
C GLU A 181 -3.07 -0.65 -37.64
N GLY A 182 -3.31 -1.88 -37.15
CA GLY A 182 -3.97 -2.93 -37.93
C GLY A 182 -3.08 -3.68 -38.93
N ASN A 183 -1.81 -3.30 -39.09
CA ASN A 183 -0.86 -4.00 -39.95
C ASN A 183 -0.50 -5.38 -39.37
N VAL A 184 -1.11 -6.42 -39.96
CA VAL A 184 -0.95 -7.83 -39.54
C VAL A 184 0.49 -8.32 -39.65
N SER A 185 1.26 -7.89 -40.66
CA SER A 185 2.64 -8.34 -40.82
C SER A 185 3.54 -7.74 -39.73
N ALA A 186 3.39 -6.46 -39.44
CA ALA A 186 4.11 -5.78 -38.36
C ALA A 186 3.70 -6.34 -36.99
N ALA A 187 2.41 -6.59 -36.75
CA ALA A 187 1.92 -7.20 -35.52
C ALA A 187 2.47 -8.63 -35.30
N ALA A 188 2.56 -9.43 -36.37
CA ALA A 188 3.13 -10.78 -36.30
C ALA A 188 4.61 -10.75 -35.95
N GLN A 189 5.36 -9.82 -36.54
CA GLN A 189 6.78 -9.60 -36.25
C GLN A 189 6.99 -9.15 -34.80
N ASN A 190 6.17 -8.22 -34.30
CA ASN A 190 6.20 -7.76 -32.91
C ASN A 190 5.88 -8.85 -31.89
N LEU A 191 5.05 -9.83 -32.26
CA LEU A 191 4.71 -10.99 -31.43
C LEU A 191 5.69 -12.16 -31.60
N GLY A 192 6.66 -12.08 -32.52
CA GLY A 192 7.60 -13.17 -32.80
C GLY A 192 6.95 -14.42 -33.41
N ILE A 193 5.79 -14.30 -34.07
CA ILE A 193 5.07 -15.42 -34.68
C ILE A 193 4.93 -15.26 -36.20
N SER A 194 4.69 -16.36 -36.92
CA SER A 194 4.44 -16.29 -38.35
C SER A 194 3.09 -15.60 -38.65
N ARG A 195 3.02 -14.91 -39.80
CA ARG A 195 1.78 -14.27 -40.28
C ARG A 195 0.60 -15.26 -40.36
N ALA A 196 0.87 -16.51 -40.76
CA ALA A 196 -0.13 -17.57 -40.79
C ALA A 196 -0.67 -17.90 -39.39
N THR A 197 0.21 -17.94 -38.38
CA THR A 197 -0.18 -18.16 -36.98
C THR A 197 -1.03 -17.02 -36.45
N LEU A 198 -0.68 -15.76 -36.77
CA LEU A 198 -1.47 -14.60 -36.37
C LEU A 198 -2.87 -14.64 -37.00
N HIS A 199 -2.99 -14.95 -38.29
CA HIS A 199 -4.31 -15.08 -38.95
C HIS A 199 -5.19 -16.16 -38.30
N ARG A 200 -4.63 -17.33 -37.96
CA ARG A 200 -5.36 -18.37 -37.22
C ARG A 200 -5.87 -17.87 -35.88
N LYS A 201 -5.04 -17.11 -35.14
CA LYS A 201 -5.43 -16.53 -33.84
C LYS A 201 -6.52 -15.45 -33.99
N LEU A 202 -6.46 -14.61 -35.02
CA LEU A 202 -7.51 -13.61 -35.30
C LEU A 202 -8.87 -14.26 -35.59
N ALA A 203 -8.88 -15.34 -36.37
CA ALA A 203 -10.09 -16.10 -36.64
C ALA A 203 -10.62 -16.79 -35.37
N ARG A 204 -9.74 -17.43 -34.59
CA ARG A 204 -10.09 -18.10 -33.33
C ARG A 204 -10.72 -17.14 -32.31
N PHE A 205 -10.22 -15.91 -32.20
CA PHE A 205 -10.69 -14.93 -31.21
C PHE A 205 -11.75 -13.94 -31.73
N SER A 206 -12.20 -14.09 -32.99
CA SER A 206 -13.18 -13.18 -33.61
C SER A 206 -12.80 -11.69 -33.50
N ILE A 207 -11.51 -11.35 -33.60
CA ILE A 207 -11.04 -9.95 -33.51
C ILE A 207 -11.29 -9.26 -34.86
N ARG A 208 -12.22 -8.29 -34.88
CA ARG A 208 -12.49 -7.46 -36.08
C ARG A 208 -11.39 -6.41 -36.27
N ARG A 209 -10.97 -6.19 -37.52
CA ARG A 209 -9.99 -5.16 -37.86
C ARG A 209 -10.65 -3.78 -37.72
N PRO A 210 -9.98 -2.79 -37.10
CA PRO A 210 -10.32 -1.39 -37.36
C PRO A 210 -10.13 -1.14 -38.86
N HIS A 211 -11.10 -0.48 -39.47
CA HIS A 211 -11.00 0.01 -40.85
C HIS A 211 -9.95 1.10 -40.97
#